data_AF-A0A656K2T2-F1
#
_entry.id   AF-A0A656K2T2-F1
#
_cell.length_a   1.000
_cell.length_b   1.000
_cell.length_c   1.000
_cell.angle_alpha   90.00
_cell.angle_beta   90.00
_cell.angle_gamma   90.00
#
_symmetry.space_group_name_H-M   'P 1'
#
loop_
_entity.id
_entity.type
_entity.pdbx_description
1 polymer ?
#
loop_
_entity_poly.entity_id
_entity_poly.type
_entity_poly.pdbx_seq_one_letter_code
_entity_poly.pdbx_strand_id
1 'polypeptide(L)' 'PVLAAIQGYCLGGAIDLISACDMRYAAADAQFAIREIDMGMAADVGTLQRLPRIIGDGMLRELAYTGRTVGA' A
#
# COMPACT_ATOMS: atom_id res chain seq x y z
N PRO A 1 -3.61 6.94 -18.15
CA PRO A 1 -2.30 6.95 -17.49
C PRO A 1 -2.34 7.87 -16.25
N VAL A 2 -2.16 7.31 -15.06
CA VAL A 2 -2.17 7.99 -13.76
C VAL A 2 -0.88 7.68 -13.00
N LEU A 3 -0.17 8.73 -12.60
CA LEU A 3 1.08 8.64 -11.84
C LEU A 3 0.85 9.10 -10.40
N ALA A 4 1.19 8.25 -9.43
CA ALA A 4 1.21 8.63 -8.02
C ALA A 4 2.58 9.17 -7.64
N ALA A 5 2.64 10.42 -7.17
CA ALA A 5 3.81 10.99 -6.50
C ALA A 5 3.56 10.97 -4.99
N ILE A 6 4.32 10.16 -4.26
CA ILE A 6 4.13 9.88 -2.84
C ILE A 6 5.20 10.60 -2.03
N GLN A 7 4.76 11.46 -1.11
CA GLN A 7 5.59 12.18 -0.15
C GLN A 7 5.14 11.83 1.27
N GLY A 8 6.07 11.46 2.15
CA GLY A 8 5.77 11.12 3.54
C GLY A 8 4.88 9.87 3.67
N TYR A 9 3.80 9.97 4.46
CA TYR A 9 3.02 8.80 4.86
C TYR A 9 1.97 8.38 3.81
N CYS A 10 2.08 7.14 3.35
CA CYS A 10 1.11 6.45 2.49
C CYS A 10 0.54 5.24 3.24
N LEU A 11 -0.52 5.46 4.01
CA LEU A 11 -1.06 4.47 4.96
C LEU A 11 -2.50 4.10 4.60
N GLY A 12 -2.83 2.81 4.77
CA GLY A 12 -4.19 2.28 4.60
C GLY A 12 -4.83 2.64 3.25
N GLY A 13 -5.93 3.39 3.27
CA GLY A 13 -6.62 3.84 2.05
C GLY A 13 -5.75 4.60 1.03
N ALA A 14 -4.60 5.16 1.44
CA ALA A 14 -3.63 5.69 0.48
C ALA A 14 -2.99 4.56 -0.37
N ILE A 15 -2.72 3.39 0.22
CA ILE A 15 -2.27 2.17 -0.48
C ILE A 15 -3.36 1.70 -1.47
N ASP A 16 -4.62 1.74 -1.05
CA ASP A 16 -5.75 1.42 -1.94
C ASP A 16 -5.79 2.35 -3.15
N LEU A 17 -5.54 3.64 -2.95
CA LEU A 17 -5.48 4.62 -4.02
C LEU A 17 -4.29 4.36 -4.95
N ILE A 18 -3.07 4.28 -4.41
CA ILE A 18 -1.86 4.19 -5.26
C ILE A 18 -1.75 2.85 -5.98
N SER A 19 -2.39 1.79 -5.47
CA SER A 19 -2.43 0.49 -6.15
C SER A 19 -3.35 0.50 -7.39
N ALA A 20 -4.13 1.58 -7.63
CA ALA A 20 -4.92 1.77 -8.85
C ALA A 20 -4.17 2.58 -9.90
N CYS A 21 -3.10 3.29 -9.51
CA CYS A 21 -2.28 4.06 -10.44
C CYS A 21 -1.45 3.14 -11.34
N ASP A 22 -1.08 3.63 -12.52
CA ASP A 22 -0.23 2.89 -13.44
C ASP A 22 1.22 2.84 -12.91
N MET A 23 1.69 3.95 -12.34
CA MET A 23 3.06 4.13 -11.84
C MET A 23 3.08 4.82 -10.48
N ARG A 24 4.12 4.54 -9.69
CA ARG A 24 4.33 5.05 -8.32
C ARG A 24 5.77 5.55 -8.18
N TYR A 25 5.92 6.82 -7.83
CA TYR A 25 7.18 7.45 -7.47
C TYR A 25 7.12 7.86 -6.01
N ALA A 26 8.14 7.49 -5.24
CA ALA A 26 8.21 7.76 -3.82
C ALA A 26 9.40 8.66 -3.52
N ALA A 27 9.19 9.67 -2.67
CA ALA A 27 10.29 10.40 -2.06
C ALA A 27 11.06 9.49 -1.10
N ALA A 28 12.33 9.82 -0.85
CA ALA A 28 13.20 9.00 -0.01
C ALA A 28 12.72 8.89 1.45
N ASP A 29 11.89 9.83 1.91
CA ASP A 29 11.27 9.83 3.24
C ASP A 29 9.86 9.21 3.26
N ALA A 30 9.40 8.64 2.15
CA ALA A 30 8.09 8.01 2.08
C ALA A 30 8.03 6.75 2.95
N GLN A 31 6.89 6.54 3.60
CA GLN A 31 6.60 5.39 4.44
C GLN A 31 5.26 4.78 4.08
N PHE A 32 5.20 3.46 3.98
CA PHE A 32 4.04 2.70 3.55
C PHE A 32 3.61 1.68 4.60
N ALA A 33 2.31 1.51 4.81
CA ALA A 33 1.77 0.44 5.64
C ALA A 33 0.29 0.18 5.35
N ILE A 34 -0.13 -1.09 5.45
CA ILE A 34 -1.53 -1.52 5.40
C ILE A 34 -2.05 -1.54 6.85
N ARG A 35 -2.69 -0.46 7.28
CA ARG A 35 -3.04 -0.18 8.69
C ARG A 35 -4.46 -0.59 9.06
N GLU A 36 -5.22 -1.11 8.11
CA GLU A 36 -6.59 -1.60 8.30
C GLU A 36 -6.65 -2.70 9.37
N ILE A 37 -5.59 -3.51 9.50
CA ILE A 37 -5.49 -4.54 10.53
C ILE A 37 -5.54 -3.99 11.95
N ASP A 38 -4.98 -2.80 12.19
CA ASP A 38 -5.00 -2.14 13.50
C ASP A 38 -6.43 -1.71 13.90
N MET A 39 -7.32 -1.60 12.91
CA MET A 39 -8.74 -1.29 13.08
C MET A 39 -9.65 -2.53 13.01
N GLY A 40 -9.08 -3.73 12.88
CA GLY A 40 -9.85 -4.96 12.68
C GLY A 40 -10.58 -5.01 11.34
N MET A 41 -10.09 -4.27 10.35
CA MET A 41 -10.68 -4.16 9.00
C MET A 41 -9.80 -4.85 7.97
N ALA A 42 -10.43 -5.29 6.87
CA ALA A 42 -9.72 -5.72 5.67
C ALA A 42 -9.44 -4.50 4.76
N ALA A 43 -8.32 -4.52 4.04
CA ALA A 43 -7.99 -3.50 3.04
C ALA A 43 -8.76 -3.76 1.72
N ASP A 44 -10.04 -3.42 1.72
CA ASP A 44 -11.04 -3.90 0.76
C ASP A 44 -11.31 -2.94 -0.43
N VAL A 45 -10.77 -1.71 -0.41
CA VAL A 45 -10.96 -0.72 -1.51
C VAL A 45 -10.04 -1.02 -2.70
N GLY A 46 -9.14 -1.99 -2.57
CA GLY A 46 -8.45 -2.60 -3.71
C GLY A 46 -7.04 -3.06 -3.42
N THR A 47 -6.48 -2.80 -2.24
CA THR A 47 -5.16 -3.30 -1.84
C THR A 47 -5.09 -4.82 -2.00
N LEU A 48 -6.04 -5.56 -1.44
CA LEU A 48 -6.02 -7.03 -1.52
C LEU A 48 -6.19 -7.58 -2.94
N GLN A 49 -6.82 -6.82 -3.84
CA GLN A 49 -7.13 -7.25 -5.19
C GLN A 49 -6.10 -6.78 -6.22
N ARG A 50 -5.46 -5.63 -6.03
CA ARG A 50 -4.57 -4.97 -7.01
C ARG A 50 -3.11 -5.09 -6.62
N LEU A 51 -2.78 -4.94 -5.34
CA LEU A 51 -1.41 -4.97 -4.86
C LEU A 51 -0.69 -6.34 -5.05
N PRO A 52 -1.34 -7.53 -5.04
CA PRO A 52 -0.61 -8.78 -5.28
C PRO A 52 -0.01 -8.87 -6.68
N ARG A 53 -0.58 -8.14 -7.67
CA ARG A 53 -0.03 -8.04 -9.03
C ARG A 53 1.18 -7.11 -9.14
N ILE A 54 1.47 -6.33 -8.10
CA ILE A 54 2.54 -5.33 -8.07
C ILE A 54 3.73 -5.84 -7.25
N ILE A 55 3.48 -6.38 -6.05
CA ILE A 55 4.54 -6.81 -5.10
C ILE A 55 4.57 -8.32 -4.86
N GLY A 56 3.66 -9.08 -5.48
CA GLY A 56 3.49 -10.50 -5.22
C GLY A 56 2.63 -10.80 -3.99
N ASP A 57 1.99 -11.96 -4.00
CA ASP A 57 0.99 -12.34 -3.00
C ASP A 57 1.61 -12.61 -1.60
N GLY A 58 2.80 -13.21 -1.55
CA GLY A 58 3.49 -13.47 -0.28
C GLY A 58 3.84 -12.19 0.49
N MET A 59 4.42 -11.19 -0.21
CA MET A 59 4.75 -9.89 0.39
C MET A 59 3.48 -9.15 0.83
N LEU A 60 2.44 -9.16 -0.01
CA LEU A 60 1.17 -8.51 0.34
C LEU A 60 0.58 -9.06 1.64
N ARG A 61 0.51 -10.39 1.79
CA ARG A 61 -0.05 -11.03 2.99
C ARG A 61 0.75 -10.66 4.22
N GLU A 62 2.08 -10.69 4.12
CA GLU A 62 2.98 -10.31 5.20
C GLU A 62 2.72 -8.87 5.65
N LEU A 63 2.64 -7.91 4.72
CA LEU A 63 2.34 -6.51 5.02
C LEU A 63 0.93 -6.31 5.57
N ALA A 64 -0.07 -7.00 5.04
CA ALA A 64 -1.47 -6.87 5.46
C ALA A 64 -1.72 -7.49 6.85
N TYR A 65 -1.03 -8.58 7.19
CA TYR A 65 -1.21 -9.27 8.48
C TYR A 65 -0.40 -8.63 9.61
N THR A 66 0.74 -8.01 9.28
CA THR A 66 1.61 -7.40 10.29
C THR A 66 1.37 -5.91 10.47
N GLY A 67 0.79 -5.23 9.47
CA GLY A 67 0.66 -3.78 9.45
C GLY A 67 2.00 -3.03 9.53
N ARG A 68 3.14 -3.72 9.29
CA ARG A 68 4.46 -3.11 9.48
C ARG A 68 4.69 -1.97 8.50
N THR A 69 5.44 -0.97 8.95
CA THR A 69 5.88 0.12 8.09
C THR A 69 7.07 -0.32 7.23
N VAL A 70 7.05 0.09 5.96
CA VAL A 70 8.18 -0.03 5.02
C VAL A 70 8.59 1.35 4.50
N GLY A 71 9.88 1.53 4.26
CA GLY A 71 10.39 2.73 3.59
C GLY A 71 10.16 2.71 2.07
N ALA A 72 10.68 3.73 1.40
CA ALA A 72 10.71 3.84 -0.06
C ALA A 72 11.54 2.74 -0.75
#